data_AF-S6AIX3-F1
#
_entry.id   AF-S6AIX3-F1
#
_cell.length_a   1.000
_cell.length_b   1.000
_cell.length_c   1.000
_cell.angle_alpha   90.00
_cell.angle_beta   90.00
_cell.angle_gamma   90.00
#
_symmetry.space_group_name_H-M   'P 1'
#
loop_
_entity.id
_entity.type
_entity.pdbx_description
1 polymer ?
#
loop_
_entity_poly.entity_id
_entity_poly.type
_entity_poly.pdbx_seq_one_letter_code
_entity_poly.pdbx_strand_id
1 'polypeptide(L)' 'MKIRNAFYIFGDQGIDNVLTLMESAWIGTDLKVAQFGRDFSLYKGSKYFVPLNSLSVAPQINIEYFLHEKACRC' A
#
# COMPACT_ATOMS: atom_id res chain seq x y z
N MET A 1 -6.13 22.99 5.97
CA MET A 1 -5.79 21.63 5.53
C MET A 1 -6.15 21.49 4.05
N LYS A 2 -5.18 21.61 3.14
CA LYS A 2 -5.44 21.52 1.69
C LYS A 2 -5.67 20.06 1.31
N ILE A 3 -6.91 19.71 0.98
CA ILE A 3 -7.23 18.43 0.35
C ILE A 3 -6.50 18.41 -0.99
N ARG A 4 -5.47 17.56 -1.10
CA ARG A 4 -4.73 17.40 -2.36
C ARG A 4 -5.56 16.49 -3.26
N ASN A 5 -6.19 17.06 -4.28
CA ASN A 5 -6.95 16.32 -5.31
C ASN A 5 -6.07 15.52 -6.30
N ALA A 6 -4.78 15.36 -6.00
CA ALA A 6 -3.83 14.67 -6.86
C ALA A 6 -3.22 13.50 -6.09
N PHE A 7 -3.54 12.28 -6.52
CA PHE A 7 -2.84 11.08 -6.09
C PHE A 7 -1.61 10.90 -6.96
N TYR A 8 -0.52 10.49 -6.32
CA TYR A 8 0.74 10.19 -6.97
C TYR A 8 0.55 9.00 -7.92
N ILE A 9 0.46 9.27 -9.21
CA ILE A 9 0.47 8.25 -10.28
C ILE A 9 1.90 8.21 -10.81
N PHE A 10 2.53 7.04 -10.79
CA PHE A 10 3.81 6.82 -11.46
C PHE A 10 3.64 7.15 -12.96
N GLY A 11 4.09 8.33 -13.40
CA GLY A 11 3.84 8.78 -14.77
C GLY A 11 4.74 9.87 -15.34
N ASP A 12 5.51 10.61 -14.53
CA ASP A 12 6.46 11.60 -15.10
C ASP A 12 7.73 11.78 -14.25
N GLN A 13 7.64 11.56 -12.92
CA GLN A 13 8.78 11.54 -11.99
C GLN A 13 9.10 10.13 -11.46
N GLY A 14 8.61 9.09 -12.15
CA GLY A 14 8.71 7.70 -11.67
C GLY A 14 10.17 7.24 -11.52
N ILE A 15 11.04 7.64 -12.45
CA ILE A 15 12.44 7.22 -12.49
C ILE A 15 13.25 7.89 -11.36
N ASP A 16 13.18 9.21 -11.20
CA ASP A 16 13.91 9.90 -10.12
C ASP A 16 13.54 9.37 -8.74
N ASN A 17 12.26 9.02 -8.55
CA ASN A 17 11.79 8.46 -7.28
C ASN A 17 12.28 7.04 -7.03
N VAL A 18 12.46 6.25 -8.09
CA VAL A 18 13.11 4.93 -8.02
C VAL A 18 14.59 5.12 -7.73
N LEU A 19 15.27 6.07 -8.38
CA LEU A 19 16.68 6.37 -8.12
C LEU A 19 16.91 6.80 -6.65
N THR A 20 16.10 7.73 -6.13
CA THR A 20 16.18 8.12 -4.70
C THR A 20 15.92 6.96 -3.75
N LEU A 21 15.05 6.00 -4.11
CA LEU A 21 14.81 4.79 -3.31
C LEU A 21 16.01 3.82 -3.39
N MET A 22 16.64 3.70 -4.56
CA MET A 22 17.85 2.90 -4.72
C MET A 22 19.02 3.51 -3.95
N GLU A 23 19.14 4.84 -3.94
CA GLU A 23 20.15 5.58 -3.16
C GLU A 23 19.93 5.51 -1.65
N SER A 24 18.68 5.39 -1.18
CA SER A 24 18.40 5.21 0.25
C SER A 24 18.78 3.82 0.79
N ALA A 25 19.26 2.93 -0.08
CA ALA A 25 19.59 1.53 0.21
C ALA A 25 18.42 0.71 0.79
N TRP A 26 17.17 1.16 0.61
CA TRP A 26 15.97 0.46 1.06
C TRP A 26 15.14 -0.04 -0.12
N ILE A 27 15.42 -1.27 -0.55
CA ILE A 27 14.73 -1.92 -1.67
C ILE A 27 13.68 -2.88 -1.08
N GLY A 28 12.50 -2.35 -0.78
CA GLY A 28 11.42 -3.11 -0.15
C GLY A 28 10.24 -2.24 0.26
N THR A 29 9.39 -2.75 1.15
CA THR A 29 8.30 -1.97 1.74
C THR A 29 8.88 -0.84 2.58
N ASP A 30 8.73 0.39 2.09
CA ASP A 30 9.34 1.59 2.70
C ASP A 30 8.27 2.55 3.28
N LEU A 31 8.73 3.59 3.99
CA LEU A 31 7.97 4.76 4.40
C LEU A 31 7.13 5.36 3.27
N LYS A 32 7.62 5.33 2.02
CA LYS A 32 6.86 5.75 0.84
C LYS A 32 5.61 4.88 0.61
N VAL A 33 5.70 3.57 0.82
CA VAL A 33 4.57 2.64 0.72
C VAL A 33 3.58 2.87 1.87
N ALA A 34 4.08 3.13 3.08
CA ALA A 34 3.23 3.48 4.23
C ALA A 34 2.51 4.82 4.03
N GLN A 35 3.19 5.81 3.45
CA GLN A 35 2.63 7.11 3.08
C GLN A 35 1.53 6.96 2.04
N PHE A 36 1.81 6.23 0.96
CA PHE A 36 0.82 5.89 -0.06
C PHE A 36 -0.43 5.26 0.56
N GLY A 37 -0.26 4.31 1.49
CA GLY A 37 -1.39 3.66 2.12
C GLY A 37 -2.27 4.61 2.95
N ARG A 38 -1.66 5.53 3.70
CA ARG A 38 -2.40 6.56 4.45
C ARG A 38 -3.16 7.51 3.52
N ASP A 39 -2.48 8.02 2.51
CA ASP A 39 -3.07 8.97 1.56
C ASP A 39 -4.23 8.33 0.80
N PHE A 40 -4.06 7.07 0.36
CA PHE A 40 -5.11 6.33 -0.33
C PHE A 40 -6.29 5.95 0.58
N SER A 41 -6.03 5.65 1.86
CA SER A 41 -7.09 5.42 2.85
C SER A 41 -7.95 6.69 3.03
N LEU A 42 -7.30 7.85 3.16
CA LEU A 42 -7.98 9.15 3.26
C LEU A 42 -8.78 9.47 1.99
N TYR A 43 -8.23 9.17 0.82
CA TYR A 43 -8.91 9.36 -0.47
C TYR A 43 -10.22 8.60 -0.55
N LYS A 44 -10.17 7.30 -0.21
CA LYS A 44 -11.29 6.38 -0.34
C LYS A 44 -12.25 6.48 0.83
N GLY A 45 -11.93 7.28 1.86
CA GLY A 45 -12.70 7.35 3.10
C GLY A 45 -12.68 6.03 3.89
N SER A 46 -11.68 5.18 3.68
CA SER A 46 -11.53 3.93 4.42
C SER A 46 -10.77 4.18 5.72
N LYS A 47 -11.10 3.41 6.77
CA LYS A 47 -10.34 3.41 8.03
C LYS A 47 -8.97 2.73 7.88
N TYR A 48 -8.89 1.73 7.01
CA TYR A 48 -7.69 0.94 6.78
C TYR A 48 -7.44 0.73 5.29
N PHE A 49 -6.17 0.67 4.91
CA PHE A 49 -5.75 0.29 3.58
C PHE A 49 -4.39 -0.44 3.65
N VAL A 50 -4.27 -1.54 2.91
CA VAL A 50 -3.05 -2.35 2.85
C VAL A 50 -2.54 -2.34 1.41
N PRO A 51 -1.40 -1.67 1.13
CA PRO A 51 -0.77 -1.76 -0.18
C PRO A 51 -0.18 -3.15 -0.38
N LEU A 52 -0.47 -3.74 -1.54
CA LEU A 52 -0.01 -5.07 -1.94
C LEU A 52 0.70 -5.01 -3.29
N ASN A 53 1.49 -6.03 -3.60
CA ASN A 53 2.19 -6.16 -4.88
C ASN A 53 1.24 -6.40 -6.06
N SER A 54 0.03 -6.90 -5.83
CA SER A 54 -0.98 -7.13 -6.87
C SER A 54 -2.39 -7.23 -6.28
N LEU A 55 -3.39 -7.07 -7.16
CA LEU A 55 -4.79 -7.25 -6.79
C LEU A 55 -5.12 -8.70 -6.41
N SER A 56 -4.48 -9.68 -7.04
CA SER A 56 -4.74 -11.11 -6.84
C SER A 56 -4.38 -11.61 -5.44
N VAL A 57 -3.45 -10.93 -4.77
CA VAL A 57 -3.01 -11.28 -3.41
C VAL A 57 -4.06 -10.89 -2.36
N ALA A 58 -4.89 -9.87 -2.61
CA ALA A 58 -5.92 -9.45 -1.65
C ALA A 58 -6.95 -10.56 -1.37
N PRO A 59 -7.57 -11.21 -2.39
CA PRO A 59 -8.45 -12.36 -2.16
C PRO A 59 -7.76 -13.52 -1.46
N GLN A 60 -6.50 -13.82 -1.81
CA GLN A 60 -5.76 -14.92 -1.23
C GLN A 60 -5.57 -14.72 0.28
N ILE A 61 -5.06 -13.56 0.71
CA ILE A 61 -4.86 -13.23 2.13
C ILE A 61 -6.20 -13.25 2.89
N ASN A 62 -7.27 -12.75 2.28
CA ASN A 62 -8.59 -12.77 2.92
C ASN A 62 -9.08 -14.19 3.22
N ILE A 63 -8.89 -15.12 2.28
CA ILE A 63 -9.29 -16.52 2.47
C ILE A 63 -8.42 -17.17 3.54
N GLU A 64 -7.10 -16.98 3.49
CA GLU A 64 -6.17 -17.53 4.49
C GLU A 64 -6.50 -17.03 5.91
N TYR A 65 -6.75 -15.72 6.07
CA TYR A 65 -7.13 -15.13 7.35
C TYR A 65 -8.45 -15.69 7.89
N PHE A 66 -9.46 -15.81 7.03
CA PHE A 66 -10.76 -16.36 7.41
C PHE A 66 -10.67 -17.83 7.85
N LEU A 67 -9.89 -18.64 7.15
CA LEU A 67 -9.66 -20.04 7.51
C LEU A 67 -8.88 -20.16 8.83
N HIS A 68 -7.87 -19.32 9.03
CA HIS A 68 -7.10 -19.27 10.27
C HIS A 68 -7.98 -18.90 11.47
N GLU A 69 -8.85 -17.87 11.35
CA GLU A 69 -9.78 -17.51 12.42
C GLU A 69 -10.74 -18.65 12.79
N LYS A 70 -11.19 -19.44 11.81
CA LYS A 70 -12.03 -20.62 12.09
C LYS A 70 -11.25 -21.74 12.77
N ALA A 71 -10.01 -21.98 12.36
CA ALA A 71 -9.17 -23.03 12.92
C ALA A 71 -8.77 -22.75 14.38
N CYS A 72 -8.50 -21.50 14.75
CA CYS A 72 -8.07 -21.12 16.09
C CYS A 72 -9.21 -20.89 17.11
N ARG A 73 -10.48 -20.96 16.68
CA ARG A 73 -11.66 -20.81 17.57
C ARG A 73 -12.25 -22.16 18.02
N CYS A 74 -11.56 -23.28 17.79
CA CYS A 74 -11.91 -24.60 18.30
C CYS A 74 -11.22 -24.90 19.64
#